data_AF-A0A7S2BBK4-F1
#
_entry.id   AF-A0A7S2BBK4-F1
#
_cell.length_a   1.000
_cell.length_b   1.000
_cell.length_c   1.000
_cell.angle_alpha   90.00
_cell.angle_beta   90.00
_cell.angle_gamma   90.00
#
_symmetry.space_group_name_H-M   'P 1'
#
loop_
_entity.id
_entity.type
_entity.pdbx_description
1 polymer ?
#
loop_
_entity_poly.entity_id
_entity_poly.type
_entity_poly.pdbx_seq_one_letter_code
_entity_poly.pdbx_strand_id
1 'polypeptide(L)'
;AGGIPPLVQLLDDVAPQAHGHAVSTLARLAQDAPDNQTIIAKKLVALLSLSSEGCQRRAARVLIALIENNEGASIRVVNAGAISPLVKLMSSDSGHEEAVGALSCLARNNTSNQLAIATGLVALLCLPAVDAQES
;
A
#
# COMPACT_ATOMS: atom_id res chain seq x y z
N ALA A 1 5.73 22.44 -5.28
CA ALA A 1 5.53 21.00 -4.95
C ALA A 1 6.78 20.47 -4.25
N GLY A 2 6.76 20.34 -2.91
CA GLY A 2 7.94 19.91 -2.15
C GLY A 2 7.66 19.25 -0.79
N GLY A 3 6.40 19.24 -0.33
CA GLY A 3 6.02 18.70 0.97
C GLY A 3 5.72 17.19 1.01
N ILE A 4 5.54 16.54 -0.14
CA ILE A 4 5.18 15.11 -0.18
C ILE A 4 6.34 14.20 0.33
N PRO A 5 7.62 14.40 -0.08
CA PRO A 5 8.73 13.60 0.44
C PRO A 5 8.90 13.61 1.97
N PRO A 6 8.89 14.77 2.66
CA PRO A 6 9.02 14.79 4.13
C PRO A 6 7.81 14.19 4.83
N LEU A 7 6.59 14.33 4.30
CA LEU A 7 5.40 13.68 4.88
C LEU A 7 5.48 12.15 4.80
N VAL A 8 6.06 11.62 3.73
CA VAL A 8 6.28 10.17 3.57
C VAL A 8 7.38 9.69 4.51
N GLN A 9 8.46 10.44 4.69
CA GLN A 9 9.49 10.11 5.69
C GLN A 9 8.94 10.14 7.11
N LEU A 10 8.00 11.05 7.40
CA LEU A 10 7.35 11.12 8.70
C LEU A 10 6.57 9.85 9.02
N LEU A 11 6.13 9.06 8.03
CA LEU A 11 5.47 7.77 8.27
C LEU A 11 6.43 6.68 8.80
N ASP A 12 7.74 6.91 8.66
CA ASP A 12 8.83 6.03 9.09
C ASP A 12 9.48 6.48 10.41
N ASP A 13 9.05 7.61 10.97
CA ASP A 13 9.56 8.18 12.22
C ASP A 13 9.00 7.45 13.46
N VAL A 14 9.54 7.74 14.64
CA VAL A 14 9.15 7.13 15.92
C VAL A 14 7.94 7.85 16.53
N ALA A 15 7.58 9.04 16.05
CA ALA A 15 6.55 9.88 16.65
C ALA A 15 5.11 9.50 16.22
N PRO A 16 4.31 8.80 17.06
CA PRO A 16 2.99 8.29 16.68
C PRO A 16 1.98 9.39 16.33
N GLN A 17 2.12 10.58 16.93
CA GLN A 17 1.26 11.74 16.68
C GLN A 17 1.52 12.37 15.31
N ALA A 18 2.77 12.32 14.84
CA ALA A 18 3.17 12.84 13.54
C ALA A 18 2.62 11.97 12.41
N HIS A 19 2.46 10.66 12.65
CA HIS A 19 1.94 9.70 11.68
C HIS A 19 0.51 10.01 11.27
N GLY A 20 -0.39 10.24 12.23
CA GLY A 20 -1.80 10.54 11.93
C GLY A 20 -1.94 11.79 11.05
N HIS A 21 -1.21 12.85 11.39
CA HIS A 21 -1.19 14.08 10.60
C HIS A 21 -0.56 13.89 9.22
N ALA A 22 0.53 13.11 9.10
CA ALA A 22 1.13 12.79 7.80
C ALA A 22 0.15 12.02 6.90
N VAL A 23 -0.51 11.01 7.43
CA VAL A 23 -1.54 10.22 6.72
C VAL A 23 -2.67 11.13 6.23
N SER A 24 -3.26 11.94 7.11
CA SER A 24 -4.35 12.84 6.73
C SER A 24 -3.92 13.91 5.73
N THR A 25 -2.69 14.40 5.82
CA THR A 25 -2.16 15.42 4.90
C THR A 25 -1.89 14.82 3.53
N LEU A 26 -1.30 13.63 3.46
CA LEU A 26 -1.12 12.89 2.20
C LEU A 26 -2.46 12.57 1.54
N ALA A 27 -3.47 12.15 2.31
CA ALA A 27 -4.80 11.90 1.79
C ALA A 27 -5.45 13.17 1.20
N ARG A 28 -5.30 14.32 1.86
CA ARG A 28 -5.77 15.61 1.32
C ARG A 28 -5.01 16.04 0.06
N LEU A 29 -3.68 15.90 0.03
CA LEU A 29 -2.88 16.23 -1.14
C LEU A 29 -3.20 15.36 -2.35
N ALA A 30 -3.61 14.11 -2.12
CA ALA A 30 -4.08 13.21 -3.17
C ALA A 30 -5.42 13.65 -3.79
N GLN A 31 -6.29 14.35 -3.02
CA GLN A 31 -7.55 14.90 -3.54
C GLN A 31 -7.33 16.18 -4.36
N ASP A 32 -6.26 16.92 -4.07
CA ASP A 32 -5.98 18.22 -4.69
C ASP A 32 -5.56 18.09 -6.17
N ALA A 33 -4.76 17.08 -6.52
CA ALA A 33 -4.32 16.86 -7.90
C ALA A 33 -4.05 15.39 -8.23
N PRO A 34 -4.41 14.93 -9.45
CA PRO A 34 -4.13 13.56 -9.89
C PRO A 34 -2.63 13.23 -10.01
N ASP A 35 -1.78 14.23 -10.23
CA ASP A 35 -0.33 14.06 -10.22
C ASP A 35 0.20 13.74 -8.82
N ASN A 36 -0.38 14.35 -7.79
CA ASN A 36 -0.05 14.04 -6.40
C ASN A 36 -0.43 12.60 -6.06
N GLN A 37 -1.57 12.09 -6.56
CA GLN A 37 -1.95 10.68 -6.37
C GLN A 37 -0.88 9.73 -6.88
N THR A 38 -0.29 10.01 -8.04
CA THR A 38 0.75 9.17 -8.64
C THR A 38 2.04 9.22 -7.83
N ILE A 39 2.46 10.41 -7.38
CA ILE A 39 3.67 10.59 -6.57
C ILE A 39 3.50 9.91 -5.20
N ILE A 40 2.33 10.09 -4.57
CA ILE A 40 1.99 9.51 -3.27
C ILE A 40 1.93 7.99 -3.37
N ALA A 41 1.24 7.44 -4.39
CA ALA A 41 1.18 5.99 -4.62
C ALA A 41 2.57 5.36 -4.73
N LYS A 42 3.45 5.90 -5.58
CA LYS A 42 4.83 5.39 -5.74
C LYS A 42 5.61 5.39 -4.43
N LYS A 43 5.48 6.45 -3.64
CA LYS A 43 6.16 6.59 -2.36
C LYS A 43 5.62 5.62 -1.30
N LEU A 44 4.31 5.44 -1.23
CA LEU A 44 3.69 4.47 -0.31
C LEU A 44 4.06 3.03 -0.67
N VAL A 45 4.15 2.70 -1.97
CA VAL A 45 4.61 1.37 -2.41
C VAL A 45 6.07 1.12 -2.04
N ALA A 46 6.92 2.14 -2.12
CA ALA A 46 8.30 2.04 -1.65
C ALA A 46 8.35 1.78 -0.13
N LEU A 47 7.53 2.46 0.67
CA LEU A 47 7.42 2.20 2.12
C LEU A 47 6.91 0.79 2.44
N LEU A 48 5.97 0.27 1.65
CA LEU A 48 5.50 -1.11 1.80
C LEU A 48 6.61 -2.15 1.59
N SER A 49 7.68 -1.79 0.86
CA SER A 49 8.76 -2.71 0.52
C SER A 49 10.01 -2.56 1.40
N LEU A 50 10.24 -1.37 1.97
CA LEU A 50 11.52 -1.01 2.60
C LEU A 50 11.43 -0.66 4.09
N SER A 51 10.23 -0.57 4.67
CA SER A 51 10.04 -0.08 6.05
C SER A 51 9.58 -1.18 7.02
N SER A 52 9.57 -0.87 8.31
CA SER A 52 9.08 -1.77 9.38
C SER A 52 7.60 -2.15 9.19
N GLU A 53 7.15 -3.26 9.77
CA GLU A 53 5.73 -3.70 9.67
C GLU A 53 4.72 -2.61 10.09
N GLY A 54 5.05 -1.81 11.11
CA GLY A 54 4.23 -0.69 11.54
C GLY A 54 4.07 0.39 10.47
N CYS A 55 5.13 0.66 9.70
CA CYS A 55 5.12 1.59 8.58
C CYS A 55 4.39 1.00 7.37
N GLN A 56 4.60 -0.28 7.08
CA GLN A 56 3.91 -1.00 6.00
C GLN A 56 2.40 -0.96 6.21
N ARG A 57 1.92 -1.22 7.44
CA ARG A 57 0.51 -1.07 7.80
C ARG A 57 -0.04 0.34 7.56
N ARG A 58 0.68 1.36 8.02
CA ARG A 58 0.24 2.75 7.83
C ARG A 58 0.20 3.11 6.36
N ALA A 59 1.19 2.67 5.58
CA ALA A 59 1.21 2.86 4.14
C ALA A 59 0.01 2.19 3.46
N ALA A 60 -0.33 0.96 3.84
CA ALA A 60 -1.52 0.26 3.37
C ALA A 60 -2.82 1.01 3.72
N ARG A 61 -2.95 1.54 4.95
CA ARG A 61 -4.10 2.39 5.33
C ARG A 61 -4.22 3.66 4.49
N VAL A 62 -3.10 4.33 4.21
CA VAL A 62 -3.12 5.52 3.34
C VAL A 62 -3.55 5.14 1.93
N LEU A 63 -3.09 3.99 1.42
CA LEU A 63 -3.50 3.50 0.10
C LEU A 63 -5.00 3.22 0.06
N ILE A 64 -5.57 2.56 1.07
CA ILE A 64 -7.02 2.34 1.18
C ILE A 64 -7.76 3.68 1.06
N ALA A 65 -7.41 4.64 1.91
CA ALA A 65 -8.04 5.96 1.90
C ALA A 65 -7.88 6.67 0.55
N LEU A 66 -6.72 6.54 -0.09
CA LEU A 66 -6.45 7.14 -1.40
C LEU A 66 -7.32 6.52 -2.50
N ILE A 67 -7.53 5.20 -2.47
CA ILE A 67 -8.37 4.45 -3.43
C ILE A 67 -9.85 4.77 -3.23
N GLU A 68 -10.32 4.85 -1.98
CA GLU A 68 -11.74 5.09 -1.67
C GLU A 68 -12.16 6.52 -1.98
N ASN A 69 -11.28 7.50 -1.76
CA ASN A 69 -11.60 8.91 -1.93
C ASN A 69 -11.35 9.43 -3.35
N ASN A 70 -10.71 8.65 -4.25
CA ASN A 70 -10.32 9.14 -5.56
C ASN A 70 -10.59 8.11 -6.66
N GLU A 71 -11.45 8.47 -7.60
CA GLU A 71 -11.75 7.66 -8.78
C GLU A 71 -10.50 7.54 -9.69
N GLY A 72 -10.17 6.31 -10.11
CA GLY A 72 -8.97 6.02 -10.91
C GLY A 72 -7.65 6.03 -10.14
N ALA A 73 -7.65 6.27 -8.82
CA ALA A 73 -6.46 6.13 -8.00
C ALA A 73 -6.04 4.66 -7.82
N SER A 74 -6.99 3.72 -7.89
CA SER A 74 -6.72 2.27 -7.92
C SER A 74 -5.76 1.87 -9.03
N ILE A 75 -5.95 2.40 -10.25
CA ILE A 75 -5.07 2.15 -11.39
C ILE A 75 -3.66 2.70 -11.13
N ARG A 76 -3.56 3.90 -10.56
CA ARG A 76 -2.27 4.52 -10.23
C ARG A 76 -1.51 3.73 -9.17
N VAL A 77 -2.21 3.21 -8.17
CA VAL A 77 -1.64 2.36 -7.11
C VAL A 77 -1.16 1.01 -7.67
N VAL A 78 -1.95 0.37 -8.54
CA VAL A 78 -1.53 -0.87 -9.21
C VAL A 78 -0.34 -0.63 -10.12
N ASN A 79 -0.36 0.43 -10.94
CA ASN A 79 0.75 0.82 -11.81
C ASN A 79 2.02 1.20 -11.02
N ALA A 80 1.87 1.62 -9.77
CA ALA A 80 2.99 1.85 -8.87
C ALA A 80 3.61 0.55 -8.32
N GLY A 81 3.01 -0.61 -8.59
CA GLY A 81 3.52 -1.92 -8.17
C GLY A 81 3.06 -2.35 -6.78
N ALA A 82 1.93 -1.84 -6.28
CA ALA A 82 1.47 -2.09 -4.90
C ALA A 82 1.06 -3.55 -4.62
N ILE A 83 0.69 -4.33 -5.65
CA ILE A 83 0.11 -5.67 -5.45
C ILE A 83 1.11 -6.61 -4.76
N SER A 84 2.33 -6.76 -5.28
CA SER A 84 3.33 -7.67 -4.71
C SER A 84 3.67 -7.39 -3.23
N PRO A 85 3.97 -6.14 -2.81
CA PRO A 85 4.26 -5.88 -1.41
C PRO A 85 3.04 -5.96 -0.51
N LEU A 86 1.82 -5.65 -0.99
CA LEU A 86 0.59 -5.90 -0.22
C LEU A 86 0.35 -7.40 -0.02
N VAL A 87 0.53 -8.19 -1.07
CA VAL A 87 0.44 -9.65 -1.02
C VAL A 87 1.46 -10.23 -0.02
N LYS A 88 2.69 -9.70 0.01
CA LYS A 88 3.69 -10.09 1.03
C LYS A 88 3.30 -9.64 2.45
N LEU A 89 2.72 -8.45 2.60
CA LEU A 89 2.23 -7.93 3.89
C LEU A 89 1.07 -8.77 4.45
N MET A 90 0.27 -9.43 3.60
CA MET A 90 -0.78 -10.35 4.05
C MET A 90 -0.23 -11.55 4.84
N SER A 91 1.03 -11.92 4.64
CA SER A 91 1.69 -12.99 5.38
C SER A 91 2.20 -12.56 6.76
N SER A 92 2.09 -11.27 7.12
CA SER A 92 2.44 -10.75 8.44
C SER A 92 1.22 -10.80 9.37
N ASP A 93 1.40 -11.27 10.61
CA ASP A 93 0.35 -11.31 11.63
C ASP A 93 -0.21 -9.92 11.95
N SER A 94 0.65 -8.90 11.89
CA SER A 94 0.25 -7.56 12.31
C SER A 94 -0.37 -6.75 11.17
N GLY A 95 0.01 -7.01 9.92
CA GLY A 95 -0.43 -6.24 8.74
C GLY A 95 -1.44 -6.92 7.81
N HIS A 96 -1.91 -8.11 8.18
CA HIS A 96 -2.85 -8.88 7.39
C HIS A 96 -4.13 -8.11 7.02
N GLU A 97 -4.81 -7.53 8.02
CA GLU A 97 -6.09 -6.84 7.81
C GLU A 97 -5.96 -5.63 6.88
N GLU A 98 -4.93 -4.80 7.08
CA GLU A 98 -4.67 -3.66 6.22
C GLU A 98 -4.32 -4.07 4.79
N ALA A 99 -3.54 -5.15 4.62
CA ALA A 99 -3.18 -5.64 3.31
C ALA A 99 -4.38 -6.20 2.54
N VAL A 100 -5.21 -7.00 3.22
CA VAL A 100 -6.48 -7.50 2.66
C VAL A 100 -7.39 -6.35 2.31
N GLY A 101 -7.58 -5.38 3.21
CA GLY A 101 -8.41 -4.20 2.96
C GLY A 101 -7.97 -3.40 1.73
N ALA A 102 -6.65 -3.20 1.57
CA ALA A 102 -6.09 -2.51 0.41
C ALA A 102 -6.37 -3.27 -0.90
N LEU A 103 -6.12 -4.59 -0.91
CA LEU A 103 -6.38 -5.44 -2.08
C LEU A 103 -7.87 -5.52 -2.40
N SER A 104 -8.74 -5.63 -1.41
CA SER A 104 -10.20 -5.60 -1.60
C SER A 104 -10.66 -4.27 -2.20
N CYS A 105 -10.11 -3.14 -1.76
CA CYS A 105 -10.42 -1.83 -2.36
C CYS A 105 -9.96 -1.74 -3.82
N LEU A 106 -8.76 -2.24 -4.13
CA LEU A 106 -8.24 -2.30 -5.49
C LEU A 106 -9.11 -3.17 -6.41
N ALA A 107 -9.59 -4.31 -5.92
CA ALA A 107 -10.46 -5.24 -6.63
C ALA A 107 -11.87 -4.70 -6.86
N ARG A 108 -12.44 -4.02 -5.86
CA ARG A 108 -13.79 -3.43 -5.91
C ARG A 108 -13.90 -2.30 -6.94
N ASN A 109 -12.84 -1.49 -7.07
CA ASN A 109 -12.84 -0.34 -7.97
C ASN A 109 -12.45 -0.66 -9.42
N ASN A 110 -11.94 -1.86 -9.75
CA ASN A 110 -11.58 -2.20 -11.13
C ASN A 110 -11.51 -3.71 -11.38
N THR A 111 -12.28 -4.21 -12.34
CA THR A 111 -12.27 -5.61 -12.78
C THR A 111 -10.93 -6.06 -13.38
N SER A 112 -10.16 -5.17 -14.01
CA SER A 112 -8.81 -5.50 -14.49
C SER A 112 -7.82 -5.72 -13.34
N ASN A 113 -8.02 -5.00 -12.23
CA ASN A 113 -7.23 -5.21 -11.02
C ASN A 113 -7.55 -6.55 -10.35
N GLN A 114 -8.80 -7.04 -10.46
CA GLN A 114 -9.20 -8.34 -9.91
C GLN A 114 -8.36 -9.48 -10.48
N LEU A 115 -8.08 -9.48 -11.78
CA LEU A 115 -7.25 -10.49 -12.42
C LEU A 115 -5.79 -10.42 -11.93
N ALA A 116 -5.23 -9.22 -11.84
CA ALA A 116 -3.85 -9.02 -11.35
C ALA A 116 -3.70 -9.46 -9.88
N ILE A 117 -4.70 -9.15 -9.04
CA ILE A 117 -4.74 -9.55 -7.63
C ILE A 117 -4.92 -11.06 -7.51
N ALA A 118 -5.84 -11.66 -8.26
CA ALA A 118 -6.07 -13.10 -8.27
C ALA A 118 -4.81 -13.86 -8.71
N THR A 119 -4.11 -13.37 -9.73
CA THR A 119 -2.84 -13.97 -10.18
C THR A 119 -1.76 -13.88 -9.10
N GLY A 120 -1.65 -12.74 -8.41
CA GLY A 120 -0.71 -12.58 -7.29
C GLY A 120 -1.02 -13.48 -6.10
N LEU A 121 -2.31 -13.63 -5.74
CA LEU A 121 -2.75 -14.53 -4.67
C LEU A 121 -2.56 -16.01 -5.04
N VAL A 122 -2.87 -16.39 -6.27
CA VAL A 122 -2.63 -17.75 -6.78
C VAL A 122 -1.13 -18.04 -6.80
N ALA A 123 -0.27 -17.09 -7.18
CA ALA A 123 1.18 -17.27 -7.10
C ALA A 123 1.67 -17.47 -5.66
N LEU A 124 1.06 -16.79 -4.69
CA LEU A 124 1.35 -17.00 -3.26
C LEU A 124 0.92 -18.40 -2.78
N LEU A 125 -0.26 -18.85 -3.20
CA LEU A 125 -0.84 -20.14 -2.77
C LEU A 125 -0.25 -21.33 -3.54
N CYS A 126 0.26 -21.10 -4.75
CA CYS A 126 0.83 -22.11 -5.65
C CYS A 126 2.36 -22.14 -5.58
N LEU A 127 3.00 -21.25 -4.79
CA LEU A 127 4.37 -21.44 -4.37
C LEU A 127 4.45 -22.76 -3.59
N PRO A 128 5.22 -23.77 -4.04
CA PRO A 128 5.46 -24.92 -3.20
C PRO A 128 6.13 -24.41 -1.93
N ALA A 129 5.60 -24.80 -0.78
CA ALA A 129 6.34 -24.76 0.47
C ALA A 129 7.65 -25.52 0.22
N VAL A 130 8.73 -24.82 -0.06
CA VAL A 130 10.06 -25.41 -0.05
C VAL A 130 10.47 -25.39 1.41
N ASP A 131 10.19 -26.51 2.07
CA ASP A 131 10.80 -26.92 3.32
C ASP A 131 12.32 -26.75 3.29
N ALA A 132 12.85 -26.16 4.36
CA ALA A 132 14.18 -26.41 4.93
C ALA A 132 14.20 -25.65 6.28
N GLN A 133 14.20 -26.21 7.49
CA GLN A 133 14.71 -27.47 8.02
C GLN A 133 15.91 -28.06 7.28
N GLU A 134 17.08 -27.51 7.58
CA GLU A 134 18.42 -28.13 7.69
C GLU A 134 19.40 -26.94 7.82
N SER A 135 20.08 -26.72 8.94
CA SER A 135 21.02 -27.59 9.65
C SER A 135 21.08 -27.30 11.15
#